data_AF-A0A194QP24-F1
#
_entry.id   AF-A0A194QP24-F1
#
_cell.length_a   1.000
_cell.length_b   1.000
_cell.length_c   1.000
_cell.angle_alpha   90.00
_cell.angle_beta   90.00
_cell.angle_gamma   90.00
#
_symmetry.space_group_name_H-M   'P 1'
#
loop_
_entity.id
_entity.type
_entity.pdbx_description
1 polymer ?
#
loop_
_entity_poly.entity_id
_entity_poly.type
_entity_poly.pdbx_seq_one_letter_code
_entity_poly.pdbx_strand_id
1 'polypeptide(L)'
;MSPLDASTRDTKRRFMVVSPKPVFLRQEEAEEEKDASLKNKIKLLVEQCIHDAKDKMETINSLKEKYKDDPSYKVGFIFHNLKKSKDVMTELFNVAVKHRHDWKALEQMRIFELIVHTNVDTSNLVRQLVELHLHNVNATNPDSSNLKKRVVLL
;
A
#
# COMPACT_ATOMS: atom_id res chain seq x y z
N MET A 1 12.68 -39.83 92.42
CA MET A 1 11.59 -40.24 91.51
C MET A 1 11.53 -39.23 90.38
N SER A 2 11.77 -39.69 89.15
CA SER A 2 11.71 -38.93 87.89
C SER A 2 10.28 -38.47 87.56
N PRO A 3 9.97 -37.77 86.43
CA PRO A 3 10.83 -37.23 85.36
C PRO A 3 10.43 -35.80 84.88
N LEU A 4 11.17 -35.19 83.94
CA LEU A 4 10.68 -34.90 82.58
C LEU A 4 11.69 -34.06 81.78
N ASP A 5 12.34 -34.79 80.89
CA ASP A 5 13.04 -34.38 79.67
C ASP A 5 12.13 -33.50 78.79
N ALA A 6 12.63 -32.35 78.32
CA ALA A 6 12.22 -31.71 77.06
C ALA A 6 12.95 -30.38 76.84
N SER A 7 14.14 -30.39 76.24
CA SER A 7 14.61 -29.21 75.49
C SER A 7 15.59 -29.60 74.39
N THR A 8 15.09 -30.34 73.40
CA THR A 8 15.74 -30.48 72.09
C THR A 8 14.66 -30.65 71.04
N ARG A 9 14.12 -29.53 70.56
CA ARG A 9 13.52 -29.45 69.23
C ARG A 9 13.93 -28.15 68.57
N ASP A 10 15.14 -28.21 67.99
CA ASP A 10 15.57 -27.36 66.89
C ASP A 10 14.49 -27.34 65.81
N THR A 11 13.56 -26.40 65.92
CA THR A 11 12.59 -26.12 64.87
C THR A 11 13.23 -25.12 63.94
N LYS A 12 14.20 -25.62 63.17
CA LYS A 12 14.93 -24.89 62.14
C LYS A 12 13.93 -24.54 61.03
N ARG A 13 13.26 -23.40 61.18
CA ARG A 13 12.44 -22.78 60.12
C ARG A 13 13.36 -22.54 58.93
N ARG A 14 13.34 -23.44 57.94
CA ARG A 14 13.98 -23.21 56.64
C ARG A 14 13.13 -22.19 55.91
N PHE A 15 13.53 -20.92 55.98
CA PHE A 15 13.08 -19.93 55.02
C PHE A 15 13.71 -20.33 53.68
N MET A 16 12.89 -20.68 52.69
CA MET A 16 13.33 -20.64 51.29
C MET A 16 13.62 -19.18 50.99
N VAL A 17 14.90 -18.80 51.04
CA VAL A 17 15.34 -17.51 50.50
C VAL A 17 15.16 -17.62 49.00
N VAL A 18 14.05 -17.08 48.49
CA VAL A 18 13.92 -16.78 47.07
C VAL A 18 15.02 -15.77 46.79
N SER A 19 16.15 -16.27 46.31
CA SER A 19 17.25 -15.41 45.91
C SER A 19 16.70 -14.50 44.82
N PRO A 20 16.73 -13.16 44.99
CA PRO A 20 16.29 -12.28 43.93
C PRO A 20 17.13 -12.61 42.70
N LYS A 21 16.47 -12.91 41.57
CA LYS A 21 17.15 -13.13 40.30
C LYS A 21 18.15 -11.97 40.09
N PRO A 22 19.37 -12.26 39.63
CA PRO A 22 20.40 -11.23 39.44
C PRO A 22 19.84 -10.11 38.56
N VAL A 23 20.17 -8.86 38.90
CA VAL A 23 19.60 -7.64 38.30
C VAL A 23 19.66 -7.65 36.77
N PHE A 24 20.73 -8.24 36.20
CA PHE A 24 20.92 -8.41 34.76
C PHE A 24 19.83 -9.25 34.08
N LEU A 25 19.43 -10.39 34.65
CA LEU A 25 18.37 -11.24 34.08
C LEU A 25 16.99 -10.58 34.15
N ARG A 26 16.78 -9.72 35.15
CA ARG A 26 15.54 -8.94 35.31
C ARG A 26 15.45 -7.79 34.30
N GLN A 27 16.59 -7.29 33.85
CA GLN A 27 16.70 -6.23 32.85
C GLN A 27 16.47 -6.77 31.45
N GLU A 28 17.04 -7.94 31.12
CA GLU A 28 16.78 -8.65 29.86
C GLU A 28 15.31 -9.06 29.73
N GLU A 29 14.70 -9.66 30.77
CA GLU A 29 13.26 -10.00 30.77
C GLU A 29 12.38 -8.74 30.57
N ALA A 30 12.74 -7.61 31.18
CA ALA A 30 12.00 -6.35 31.03
C ALA A 30 12.22 -5.66 29.66
N GLU A 31 13.37 -5.85 29.03
CA GLU A 31 13.64 -5.38 27.67
C GLU A 31 12.94 -6.25 26.63
N GLU A 32 12.92 -7.57 26.80
CA GLU A 32 12.15 -8.50 25.97
C GLU A 32 10.64 -8.27 26.08
N GLU A 33 10.12 -7.98 27.28
CA GLU A 33 8.70 -7.66 27.47
C GLU A 33 8.31 -6.32 26.80
N LYS A 34 9.21 -5.32 26.83
CA LYS A 34 9.03 -4.06 26.09
C LYS A 34 9.09 -4.25 24.58
N ASP A 35 10.02 -5.06 24.09
CA ASP A 35 10.14 -5.39 22.67
C ASP A 35 8.94 -6.21 22.17
N ALA A 36 8.45 -7.17 22.96
CA ALA A 36 7.22 -7.90 22.68
C ALA A 36 6.00 -6.97 22.67
N SER A 37 5.92 -6.02 23.62
CA SER A 37 4.87 -5.00 23.64
C SER A 37 4.92 -4.10 22.40
N LEU A 38 6.11 -3.69 21.97
CA LEU A 38 6.30 -2.87 20.78
C LEU A 38 5.92 -3.63 19.51
N LYS A 39 6.38 -4.87 19.35
CA LYS A 39 6.01 -5.77 18.24
C LYS A 39 4.50 -5.97 18.18
N ASN A 40 3.84 -6.17 19.31
CA ASN A 40 2.39 -6.29 19.39
C ASN A 40 1.66 -5.01 18.98
N LYS A 41 2.17 -3.83 19.39
CA LYS A 41 1.62 -2.54 18.95
C LYS A 41 1.80 -2.32 17.45
N ILE A 42 2.97 -2.63 16.91
CA ILE A 42 3.23 -2.56 15.47
C ILE A 42 2.29 -3.49 14.72
N LYS A 43 2.14 -4.73 15.19
CA LYS A 43 1.21 -5.71 14.61
C LYS A 43 -0.23 -5.18 14.61
N LEU A 44 -0.71 -4.66 15.74
CA LEU A 44 -2.06 -4.09 15.85
C LEU A 44 -2.26 -2.91 14.91
N LEU A 45 -1.27 -2.02 14.79
CA LEU A 45 -1.34 -0.87 13.88
C LEU A 45 -1.35 -1.31 12.41
N VAL A 46 -0.56 -2.34 12.06
CA VAL A 46 -0.57 -2.91 10.70
C VAL A 46 -1.91 -3.57 10.40
N GLU A 47 -2.45 -4.37 11.33
CA GLU A 47 -3.76 -5.00 11.20
C GLU A 47 -4.87 -3.96 11.05
N GLN A 48 -4.86 -2.92 11.88
CA GLN A 48 -5.80 -1.81 11.79
C GLN A 48 -5.69 -1.07 10.45
N CYS A 49 -4.48 -0.77 9.99
CA CYS A 49 -4.28 -0.10 8.71
C CYS A 49 -4.77 -0.96 7.53
N ILE A 50 -4.58 -2.28 7.59
CA ILE A 50 -5.10 -3.20 6.57
C ILE A 50 -6.62 -3.21 6.58
N HIS A 51 -7.24 -3.27 7.77
CA HIS A 51 -8.68 -3.25 7.90
C HIS A 51 -9.28 -1.93 7.39
N ASP A 52 -8.74 -0.80 7.82
CA ASP A 52 -9.16 0.53 7.38
C ASP A 52 -9.02 0.70 5.86
N ALA A 53 -7.92 0.18 5.28
CA ALA A 53 -7.71 0.20 3.84
C ALA A 53 -8.76 -0.64 3.11
N LYS A 54 -9.07 -1.84 3.63
CA LYS A 54 -10.07 -2.73 3.05
C LYS A 54 -11.46 -2.08 3.04
N ASP A 55 -11.90 -1.52 4.16
CA ASP A 55 -13.23 -0.91 4.30
C ASP A 55 -13.37 0.33 3.38
N LYS A 56 -12.31 1.14 3.29
CA LYS A 56 -12.26 2.26 2.34
C LYS A 56 -12.28 1.78 0.89
N MET A 57 -11.57 0.70 0.57
CA MET A 57 -11.61 0.12 -0.78
C MET A 57 -13.00 -0.42 -1.13
N GLU A 58 -13.70 -1.06 -0.21
CA GLU A 58 -15.08 -1.51 -0.41
C GLU A 58 -16.02 -0.33 -0.69
N THR A 59 -15.87 0.76 0.07
CA THR A 59 -16.63 2.00 -0.15
C THR A 59 -16.35 2.59 -1.53
N ILE A 60 -15.08 2.70 -1.93
CA ILE A 60 -14.68 3.19 -3.26
C ILE A 60 -15.24 2.29 -4.36
N ASN A 61 -15.22 0.98 -4.18
CA ASN A 61 -15.74 0.02 -5.17
C ASN A 61 -17.25 0.18 -5.36
N SER A 62 -18.02 0.37 -4.28
CA SER A 62 -19.46 0.63 -4.39
C SER A 62 -19.76 1.94 -5.14
N LEU A 63 -18.98 3.00 -4.89
CA LEU A 63 -19.07 4.27 -5.63
C LEU A 63 -18.72 4.09 -7.11
N LYS A 64 -17.67 3.33 -7.41
CA LYS A 64 -17.26 3.03 -8.78
C LYS A 64 -18.35 2.28 -9.54
N GLU A 65 -18.96 1.26 -8.94
CA GLU A 65 -20.07 0.54 -9.57
C GLU A 65 -21.30 1.42 -9.78
N LYS A 66 -21.59 2.33 -8.85
CA LYS A 66 -22.72 3.26 -8.96
C LYS A 66 -22.58 4.24 -10.14
N TYR A 67 -21.38 4.75 -10.38
CA TYR A 67 -21.12 5.78 -11.41
C TYR A 67 -20.44 5.24 -12.66
N LYS A 68 -20.23 3.92 -12.78
CA LYS A 68 -19.46 3.33 -13.90
C LYS A 68 -20.00 3.70 -15.27
N ASP A 69 -21.31 3.93 -15.38
CA ASP A 69 -21.99 4.22 -16.64
C ASP A 69 -22.13 5.72 -16.93
N ASP A 70 -21.86 6.58 -15.94
CA ASP A 70 -21.89 8.03 -16.12
C ASP A 70 -20.74 8.48 -17.04
N PRO A 71 -21.03 9.11 -18.20
CA PRO A 71 -20.01 9.61 -19.10
C PRO A 71 -19.04 10.60 -18.43
N SER A 72 -19.52 11.42 -17.50
CA SER A 72 -18.70 12.41 -16.78
C SER A 72 -17.68 11.72 -15.88
N TYR A 73 -18.11 10.65 -15.21
CA TYR A 73 -17.23 9.82 -14.40
C TYR A 73 -16.18 9.11 -15.26
N LYS A 74 -16.58 8.53 -16.40
CA LYS A 74 -15.66 7.88 -17.36
C LYS A 74 -14.58 8.84 -17.86
N VAL A 75 -14.97 10.05 -18.25
CA VAL A 75 -14.02 11.09 -18.71
C VAL A 75 -13.06 11.48 -17.58
N GLY A 76 -13.57 11.75 -16.38
CA GLY A 76 -12.73 12.07 -15.22
C GLY A 76 -11.75 10.94 -14.87
N PHE A 77 -12.20 9.69 -14.95
CA PHE A 77 -11.38 8.51 -14.74
C PHE A 77 -10.26 8.40 -15.79
N ILE A 78 -10.57 8.62 -17.07
CA ILE A 78 -9.56 8.60 -18.14
C ILE A 78 -8.52 9.70 -17.92
N PHE A 79 -8.93 10.94 -17.61
CA PHE A 79 -8.00 12.04 -17.32
C PHE A 79 -7.11 11.76 -16.11
N HIS A 80 -7.66 11.16 -15.05
CA HIS A 80 -6.87 10.75 -13.90
C HIS A 80 -5.77 9.75 -14.28
N ASN A 81 -6.11 8.72 -15.08
CA ASN A 81 -5.12 7.74 -15.53
C ASN A 81 -4.09 8.35 -16.50
N LEU A 82 -4.50 9.26 -17.40
CA LEU A 82 -3.56 9.98 -18.26
C LEU A 82 -2.56 10.82 -17.46
N LYS A 83 -3.03 11.51 -16.42
CA LYS A 83 -2.15 12.25 -15.50
C LYS A 83 -1.17 11.29 -14.81
N LYS A 84 -1.66 10.17 -14.29
CA LYS A 84 -0.82 9.15 -13.65
C LYS A 84 0.25 8.62 -14.60
N SER A 85 -0.10 8.29 -15.84
CA SER A 85 0.87 7.83 -16.86
C SER A 85 1.93 8.90 -17.16
N LYS A 86 1.54 10.18 -17.24
CA LYS A 86 2.48 11.29 -17.41
C LYS A 86 3.46 11.38 -16.24
N ASP A 87 2.96 11.29 -15.01
CA ASP A 87 3.79 11.39 -13.80
C ASP A 87 4.80 10.23 -13.74
N VAL A 88 4.35 8.99 -14.04
CA VAL A 88 5.22 7.81 -14.15
C VAL A 88 6.27 7.99 -15.25
N MET A 89 5.88 8.42 -16.45
CA MET A 89 6.86 8.67 -17.53
C MET A 89 7.88 9.73 -17.12
N THR A 90 7.45 10.80 -16.45
CA THR A 90 8.34 11.85 -15.95
C THR A 90 9.36 11.30 -14.96
N GLU A 91 8.92 10.45 -14.03
CA GLU A 91 9.82 9.79 -13.08
C GLU A 91 10.81 8.87 -13.79
N LEU A 92 10.35 8.05 -14.74
CA LEU A 92 11.22 7.17 -15.53
C LEU A 92 12.26 7.96 -16.33
N PHE A 93 11.87 9.07 -16.93
CA PHE A 93 12.81 9.96 -17.62
C PHE A 93 13.82 10.57 -16.66
N ASN A 94 13.41 11.01 -15.46
CA ASN A 94 14.32 11.55 -14.46
C ASN A 94 15.35 10.50 -14.00
N VAL A 95 14.89 9.27 -13.74
CA VAL A 95 15.79 8.15 -13.40
C VAL A 95 16.74 7.84 -14.56
N ALA A 96 16.23 7.87 -15.79
CA ALA A 96 17.03 7.63 -17.00
C ALA A 96 18.11 8.67 -17.21
N VAL A 97 17.79 9.94 -17.03
CA VAL A 97 18.76 11.04 -17.14
C VAL A 97 19.79 10.94 -16.02
N LYS A 98 19.36 10.67 -14.78
CA LYS A 98 20.23 10.60 -13.60
C LYS A 98 21.28 9.50 -13.71
N HIS A 99 20.91 8.34 -14.25
CA HIS A 99 21.76 7.16 -14.31
C HIS A 99 22.25 6.82 -15.73
N ARG A 100 22.15 7.78 -16.66
CA ARG A 100 22.51 7.61 -18.07
C ARG A 100 23.88 6.95 -18.30
N HIS A 101 24.85 7.24 -17.43
CA HIS A 101 26.23 6.77 -17.55
C HIS A 101 26.54 5.52 -16.72
N ASP A 102 25.66 5.15 -15.78
CA ASP A 102 25.91 4.09 -14.79
C ASP A 102 25.03 2.85 -15.00
N TRP A 103 24.09 2.91 -15.94
CA TRP A 103 23.11 1.86 -16.15
C TRP A 103 23.70 0.58 -16.73
N LYS A 104 23.36 -0.54 -16.10
CA LYS A 104 23.58 -1.88 -16.68
C LYS A 104 22.54 -2.14 -17.77
N ALA A 105 22.91 -2.87 -18.81
CA ALA A 105 22.03 -3.16 -19.95
C ALA A 105 20.64 -3.74 -19.55
N LEU A 106 20.59 -4.60 -18.53
CA LEU A 106 19.34 -5.16 -18.01
C LEU A 106 18.42 -4.12 -17.36
N GLU A 107 19.00 -3.12 -16.69
CA GLU A 107 18.23 -2.02 -16.07
C GLU A 107 17.65 -1.11 -17.16
N GLN A 108 18.44 -0.84 -18.20
CA GLN A 108 17.97 -0.09 -19.37
C GLN A 108 16.80 -0.80 -20.06
N MET A 109 16.93 -2.10 -20.33
CA MET A 109 15.87 -2.90 -20.94
C MET A 109 14.56 -2.84 -20.14
N ARG A 110 14.65 -2.96 -18.81
CA ARG A 110 13.46 -2.91 -17.93
C ARG A 110 12.78 -1.54 -17.96
N ILE A 111 13.55 -0.45 -18.01
CA ILE A 111 12.98 0.90 -18.11
C ILE A 111 12.34 1.12 -19.48
N PHE A 112 12.98 0.65 -20.56
CA PHE A 112 12.39 0.71 -21.90
C PHE A 112 11.08 -0.09 -22.00
N GLU A 113 11.04 -1.30 -21.44
CA GLU A 113 9.82 -2.11 -21.36
C GLU A 113 8.70 -1.33 -20.65
N LEU A 114 9.00 -0.72 -19.52
CA LEU A 114 8.02 0.05 -18.75
C LEU A 114 7.53 1.30 -19.50
N ILE A 115 8.41 1.98 -20.23
CA ILE A 115 8.05 3.11 -21.11
C ILE A 115 7.11 2.64 -22.23
N VAL A 116 7.44 1.54 -22.90
CA VAL A 116 6.62 0.99 -23.98
C VAL A 116 5.23 0.61 -23.49
N HIS A 117 5.13 -0.11 -22.37
CA HIS A 117 3.84 -0.45 -21.77
C HIS A 117 3.03 0.79 -21.39
N THR A 118 3.66 1.76 -20.73
CA THR A 118 2.98 3.01 -20.35
C THR A 118 2.48 3.78 -21.57
N ASN A 119 3.22 3.76 -22.68
CA ASN A 119 2.80 4.39 -23.93
C ASN A 119 1.61 3.68 -24.58
N VAL A 120 1.60 2.34 -24.58
CA VAL A 120 0.46 1.54 -25.07
C VAL A 120 -0.79 1.85 -24.25
N ASP A 121 -0.68 1.87 -22.92
CA ASP A 121 -1.78 2.20 -22.02
C ASP A 121 -2.30 3.63 -22.24
N THR A 122 -1.38 4.60 -22.36
CA THR A 122 -1.72 6.00 -22.65
C THR A 122 -2.45 6.14 -23.98
N SER A 123 -1.98 5.45 -25.02
CA SER A 123 -2.63 5.45 -26.35
C SER A 123 -4.04 4.86 -26.30
N ASN A 124 -4.23 3.80 -25.51
CA ASN A 124 -5.55 3.19 -25.30
C ASN A 124 -6.50 4.13 -24.56
N LEU A 125 -6.02 4.86 -23.56
CA LEU A 125 -6.80 5.87 -22.83
C LEU A 125 -7.21 7.03 -23.74
N VAL A 126 -6.30 7.52 -24.59
CA VAL A 126 -6.61 8.56 -25.58
C VAL A 126 -7.66 8.08 -26.58
N ARG A 127 -7.55 6.82 -27.07
CA ARG A 127 -8.56 6.24 -27.96
C ARG A 127 -9.95 6.24 -27.31
N GLN A 128 -10.06 5.78 -26.07
CA GLN A 128 -11.33 5.79 -25.32
C GLN A 128 -11.89 7.21 -25.15
N LEU A 129 -11.03 8.20 -24.92
CA LEU A 129 -11.45 9.60 -24.80
C LEU A 129 -12.03 10.13 -26.12
N VAL A 130 -11.38 9.81 -27.25
CA VAL A 130 -11.85 10.20 -28.59
C VAL A 130 -13.18 9.52 -28.91
N GLU A 131 -13.33 8.24 -28.58
CA GLU A 131 -14.60 7.51 -28.77
C GLU A 131 -15.74 8.15 -27.97
N LEU A 132 -15.52 8.51 -26.71
CA LEU A 132 -16.51 9.22 -25.89
C LEU A 132 -16.85 10.60 -26.47
N HIS A 133 -15.85 11.33 -26.96
CA HIS A 133 -16.06 12.62 -27.61
C HIS A 133 -16.92 12.48 -28.87
N LEU A 134 -16.59 11.54 -29.76
CA LEU A 134 -17.35 11.28 -30.98
C LEU A 134 -18.78 10.84 -30.68
N HIS A 135 -18.97 9.97 -29.69
CA HIS A 135 -20.30 9.56 -29.25
C HIS A 135 -21.14 10.75 -28.78
N ASN A 136 -20.58 11.63 -27.95
CA ASN A 136 -21.28 12.84 -27.49
C ASN A 136 -21.59 13.83 -28.61
N VAL A 137 -20.64 14.04 -29.55
CA VAL A 137 -20.86 14.92 -30.71
C VAL A 137 -21.98 14.39 -31.60
N ASN A 138 -22.01 13.08 -31.87
CA ASN A 138 -23.05 12.46 -32.67
C ASN A 138 -24.42 12.45 -31.96
N ALA A 139 -24.44 12.28 -30.63
CA ALA A 139 -25.67 12.32 -29.84
C ALA A 139 -26.28 13.73 -29.73
N THR A 140 -25.44 14.77 -29.79
CA THR A 140 -25.87 16.18 -29.67
C THR A 140 -26.11 16.87 -31.01
N ASN A 141 -25.66 16.29 -32.14
CA ASN A 141 -25.91 16.78 -33.50
C ASN A 141 -26.32 15.64 -34.45
N PRO A 142 -27.59 15.20 -34.44
CA PRO A 142 -28.07 14.16 -35.37
C PRO A 142 -28.16 14.63 -36.83
N ASP A 143 -28.15 15.94 -37.11
CA ASP A 143 -28.38 16.53 -38.44
C ASP A 143 -27.11 16.95 -39.22
N SER A 144 -25.91 16.52 -38.80
CA SER A 144 -24.68 16.91 -39.48
C SER A 144 -24.39 16.07 -40.73
N SER A 145 -25.22 16.19 -41.76
CA SER A 145 -24.97 15.68 -43.12
C SER A 145 -23.69 16.23 -43.78
N ASN A 146 -22.93 17.10 -43.11
CA ASN A 146 -21.75 17.78 -43.67
C ASN A 146 -20.47 17.81 -42.80
N LEU A 147 -20.36 17.04 -41.70
CA LEU A 147 -19.16 17.04 -40.85
C LEU A 147 -18.50 15.66 -40.74
N LYS A 148 -18.01 15.13 -41.86
CA LYS A 148 -16.94 14.11 -41.84
C LYS A 148 -15.61 14.75 -41.42
N LYS A 149 -15.50 15.26 -40.19
CA LYS A 149 -14.19 15.55 -39.59
C LYS A 149 -13.58 14.23 -39.16
N ARG A 150 -12.81 13.62 -40.08
CA ARG A 150 -11.92 12.49 -39.76
C ARG A 150 -10.94 12.95 -38.69
N VAL A 151 -11.11 12.49 -37.46
CA VAL A 151 -10.05 12.52 -36.45
C VAL A 151 -9.09 11.39 -36.83
N VAL A 152 -8.01 11.75 -37.53
CA VAL A 152 -6.91 10.83 -37.82
C VAL A 152 -5.95 10.91 -36.62
N LEU A 153 -5.87 9.84 -35.84
CA LEU A 153 -4.76 9.62 -34.93
C LEU A 153 -3.57 9.17 -35.79
N LEU A 154 -2.58 10.04 -35.96
CA LEU A 154 -1.26 9.73 -36.52
C LEU A 154 -0.38 9.10 -35.44
#